data_AF-A0A8J4UX57-F1
#
_entry.id   AF-A0A8J4UX57-F1
#
_cell.length_a   1.000
_cell.length_b   1.000
_cell.length_c   1.000
_cell.angle_alpha   90.00
_cell.angle_beta   90.00
_cell.angle_gamma   90.00
#
_symmetry.space_group_name_H-M   'P 1'
#
loop_
_entity.id
_entity.type
_entity.pdbx_description
1 polymer ?
#
loop_
_entity_poly.entity_id
_entity_poly.type
_entity_poly.pdbx_seq_one_letter_code
_entity_poly.pdbx_strand_id
1 'polypeptide(L)'
;VVELIPGGAQIAVTNENKMHYLNLLAQYRLASQVRDEVEHFLKGLNELVPENLLAIFDENELELLMCGTGNINVQDFKAHAVIVGGSLHFREKVMKWFWAVVSSFTQEELARLLQFTTGSSQLPPGGFNTLCPSFQIIAAPTHSSLPTAHTCFNQLCLPTYDSYEELHKLLKLAISEGSEGFGM
;
A
#
# COMPACT_ATOMS: atom_id res chain seq x y z
N VAL A 1 -10.75 10.07 30.53
CA VAL A 1 -10.87 8.81 29.77
C VAL A 1 -11.96 9.03 28.74
N VAL A 2 -11.70 8.75 27.47
CA VAL A 2 -12.73 8.82 26.40
C VAL A 2 -13.17 7.39 26.12
N GLU A 3 -14.46 7.12 26.27
CA GLU A 3 -15.02 5.81 25.96
C GLU A 3 -15.32 5.69 24.46
N LEU A 4 -15.01 4.54 23.87
CA LEU A 4 -15.26 4.29 22.43
C LEU A 4 -16.75 4.03 22.13
N ILE A 5 -17.46 3.51 23.13
CA ILE A 5 -18.91 3.28 23.16
C ILE A 5 -19.42 3.64 24.56
N PRO A 6 -20.72 3.95 24.73
CA PRO A 6 -21.29 4.24 26.04
C PRO A 6 -21.06 3.09 27.03
N GLY A 7 -20.44 3.38 28.19
CA GLY A 7 -20.10 2.37 29.20
C GLY A 7 -18.92 1.49 28.81
N GLY A 8 -18.15 1.88 27.78
CA GLY A 8 -17.04 1.11 27.27
C GLY A 8 -15.94 0.87 28.29
N ALA A 9 -15.77 1.74 29.30
CA ALA A 9 -14.78 1.53 30.36
C ALA A 9 -15.10 0.33 31.27
N GLN A 10 -16.34 -0.18 31.25
CA GLN A 10 -16.73 -1.39 32.00
C GLN A 10 -16.68 -2.66 31.16
N ILE A 11 -16.37 -2.57 29.86
CA ILE A 11 -16.31 -3.71 28.95
C ILE A 11 -14.85 -4.12 28.76
N ALA A 12 -14.48 -5.28 29.28
CA ALA A 12 -13.14 -5.83 29.06
C ALA A 12 -12.96 -6.27 27.61
N VAL A 13 -11.77 -6.04 27.06
CA VAL A 13 -11.40 -6.56 25.74
C VAL A 13 -11.07 -8.06 25.87
N THR A 14 -11.74 -8.88 25.09
CA THR A 14 -11.59 -10.34 25.03
C THR A 14 -11.24 -10.78 23.60
N ASN A 15 -10.93 -12.07 23.43
CA ASN A 15 -10.69 -12.62 22.10
C ASN A 15 -11.94 -12.56 21.20
N GLU A 16 -13.14 -12.60 21.78
CA GLU A 16 -14.38 -12.51 20.99
C GLU A 16 -14.64 -11.08 20.49
N ASN A 17 -14.26 -10.03 21.24
CA ASN A 17 -14.59 -8.65 20.90
C ASN A 17 -13.43 -7.80 20.38
N LYS A 18 -12.19 -8.33 20.34
CA LYS A 18 -10.99 -7.56 19.96
C LYS A 18 -11.07 -6.88 18.58
N MET A 19 -11.71 -7.52 17.59
CA MET A 19 -11.83 -6.92 16.24
C MET A 19 -12.76 -5.71 16.25
N HIS A 20 -13.88 -5.79 16.98
CA HIS A 20 -14.78 -4.67 17.15
C HIS A 20 -14.09 -3.51 17.89
N TYR A 21 -13.34 -3.83 18.94
CA TYR A 21 -12.53 -2.85 19.66
C TYR A 21 -11.50 -2.15 18.75
N LEU A 22 -10.77 -2.90 17.90
CA LEU A 22 -9.80 -2.33 16.97
C LEU A 22 -10.46 -1.40 15.95
N ASN A 23 -11.60 -1.78 15.39
CA ASN A 23 -12.36 -0.93 14.46
C ASN A 23 -12.82 0.38 15.12
N LEU A 24 -13.36 0.30 16.35
CA LEU A 24 -13.76 1.48 17.11
C LEU A 24 -12.57 2.38 17.45
N LEU A 25 -11.43 1.79 17.79
CA LEU A 25 -10.21 2.54 18.10
C LEU A 25 -9.68 3.26 16.85
N ALA A 26 -9.70 2.60 15.69
CA ALA A 26 -9.35 3.20 14.41
C ALA A 26 -10.29 4.36 14.06
N GLN A 27 -11.61 4.13 14.12
CA GLN A 27 -12.62 5.17 13.89
C GLN A 27 -12.39 6.38 14.81
N TYR A 28 -12.14 6.14 16.09
CA TYR A 28 -11.91 7.22 17.04
C TYR A 28 -10.66 8.04 16.69
N ARG A 29 -9.52 7.36 16.46
CA ARG A 29 -8.23 8.03 16.23
C ARG A 29 -8.12 8.71 14.86
N LEU A 30 -8.77 8.15 13.83
CA LEU A 30 -8.58 8.59 12.44
C LEU A 30 -9.72 9.46 11.92
N ALA A 31 -10.94 9.33 12.48
CA ALA A 31 -12.11 10.05 11.98
C ALA A 31 -12.79 10.90 13.07
N SER A 32 -13.17 10.30 14.21
CA SER A 32 -13.98 11.03 15.21
C SER A 32 -13.26 12.22 15.83
N GLN A 33 -11.93 12.15 15.99
CA GLN A 33 -11.12 13.24 16.55
C GLN A 33 -10.97 14.45 15.63
N VAL A 34 -11.21 14.29 14.33
CA VAL A 34 -11.02 15.32 13.30
C VAL A 34 -12.30 15.54 12.47
N ARG A 35 -13.46 15.16 13.03
CA ARG A 35 -14.74 15.14 12.30
C ARG A 35 -15.11 16.53 11.78
N ASP A 36 -15.04 17.54 12.64
CA ASP A 36 -15.47 18.89 12.27
C ASP A 36 -14.59 19.46 11.15
N GLU A 37 -13.28 19.20 11.19
CA GLU A 37 -12.33 19.61 10.15
C GLU A 37 -12.61 18.92 8.82
N VAL A 38 -12.85 17.60 8.84
CA VAL A 38 -13.16 16.81 7.63
C VAL A 38 -14.51 17.23 7.04
N GLU A 39 -15.53 17.49 7.87
CA GLU A 39 -16.84 17.94 7.41
C GLU A 39 -16.76 19.30 6.69
N HIS A 40 -15.99 20.26 7.23
CA HIS A 40 -15.79 21.55 6.56
C HIS A 40 -14.96 21.42 5.29
N PHE A 41 -13.95 20.54 5.27
CA PHE A 41 -13.18 20.23 4.07
C PHE A 41 -14.07 19.65 2.96
N LEU A 42 -14.88 18.63 3.28
CA LEU A 42 -15.81 17.99 2.35
C LEU A 42 -16.86 18.96 1.85
N LYS A 43 -17.37 19.86 2.71
CA LYS A 43 -18.31 20.91 2.30
C LYS A 43 -17.71 21.78 1.19
N GLY A 44 -16.49 22.28 1.37
CA GLY A 44 -15.81 23.10 0.37
C GLY A 44 -15.50 22.33 -0.93
N LEU A 45 -15.07 21.08 -0.81
CA LEU A 45 -14.83 20.21 -1.97
C LEU A 45 -16.12 19.97 -2.77
N ASN A 46 -17.23 19.67 -2.08
CA ASN A 46 -18.52 19.34 -2.67
C ASN A 46 -19.21 20.54 -3.34
N GLU A 47 -18.77 21.78 -3.07
CA GLU A 47 -19.21 22.96 -3.83
C GLU A 47 -18.67 22.96 -5.27
N LEU A 48 -17.55 22.28 -5.53
CA LEU A 48 -16.91 22.20 -6.84
C LEU A 48 -17.08 20.82 -7.50
N VAL A 49 -16.97 19.76 -6.72
CA VAL A 49 -17.01 18.36 -7.21
C VAL A 49 -18.04 17.58 -6.38
N PRO A 50 -19.21 17.24 -6.95
CA PRO A 50 -20.22 16.45 -6.25
C PRO A 50 -19.69 15.10 -5.74
N GLU A 51 -20.01 14.77 -4.49
CA GLU A 51 -19.56 13.56 -3.79
C GLU A 51 -19.81 12.26 -4.57
N ASN A 52 -20.95 12.16 -5.24
CA ASN A 52 -21.32 10.97 -6.01
C ASN A 52 -20.40 10.71 -7.21
N LEU A 53 -19.65 11.71 -7.68
CA LEU A 53 -18.65 11.54 -8.73
C LEU A 53 -17.32 11.01 -8.20
N LEU A 54 -17.03 11.24 -6.91
CA LEU A 54 -15.83 10.72 -6.26
C LEU A 54 -16.04 9.29 -5.76
N ALA A 55 -17.28 8.92 -5.45
CA ALA A 55 -17.65 7.59 -4.93
C ALA A 55 -17.39 6.41 -5.90
N ILE A 56 -17.00 6.67 -7.16
CA ILE A 56 -16.61 5.62 -8.12
C ILE A 56 -15.15 5.20 -8.01
N PHE A 57 -14.32 5.97 -7.29
CA PHE A 57 -12.90 5.72 -7.10
C PHE A 57 -12.66 5.11 -5.72
N ASP A 58 -11.74 4.15 -5.64
CA ASP A 58 -11.16 3.74 -4.36
C ASP A 58 -10.20 4.80 -3.80
N GLU A 59 -9.68 4.61 -2.59
CA GLU A 59 -8.78 5.56 -1.94
C GLU A 59 -7.46 5.78 -2.70
N ASN A 60 -6.95 4.76 -3.39
CA ASN A 60 -5.69 4.82 -4.14
C ASN A 60 -5.89 5.51 -5.48
N GLU A 61 -7.01 5.25 -6.14
CA GLU A 61 -7.40 5.91 -7.38
C GLU A 61 -7.73 7.38 -7.15
N LEU A 62 -8.37 7.71 -6.03
CA LEU A 62 -8.60 9.11 -5.65
C LEU A 62 -7.28 9.84 -5.39
N GLU A 63 -6.30 9.20 -4.74
CA GLU A 63 -4.95 9.76 -4.58
C GLU A 63 -4.30 10.00 -5.96
N LEU A 64 -4.35 9.03 -6.87
CA LEU A 64 -3.80 9.18 -8.22
C LEU A 64 -4.50 10.27 -9.02
N LEU A 65 -5.81 10.43 -8.87
CA LEU A 65 -6.59 11.48 -9.52
C LEU A 65 -6.15 12.87 -9.05
N MET A 66 -5.92 13.04 -7.75
CA MET A 66 -5.54 14.33 -7.16
C MET A 66 -4.05 14.66 -7.32
N CYS A 67 -3.18 13.68 -7.10
CA CYS A 67 -1.74 13.86 -7.01
C CYS A 67 -1.01 13.51 -8.33
N GLY A 68 -1.67 12.78 -9.23
CA GLY A 68 -1.08 12.24 -10.45
C GLY A 68 -0.20 11.02 -10.19
N THR A 69 0.37 10.47 -11.27
CA THR A 69 1.23 9.28 -11.25
C THR A 69 2.70 9.58 -10.92
N GLY A 70 3.05 10.86 -10.79
CA GLY A 70 4.43 11.30 -10.60
C GLY A 70 5.35 10.93 -11.77
N ASN A 71 6.66 10.90 -11.52
CA ASN A 71 7.66 10.38 -12.47
C ASN A 71 8.64 9.48 -11.71
N ILE A 72 8.25 8.21 -11.55
CA ILE A 72 9.01 7.21 -10.81
C ILE A 72 10.18 6.74 -11.66
N ASN A 73 11.39 7.02 -11.18
CA ASN A 73 12.63 6.60 -11.82
C ASN A 73 13.01 5.18 -11.35
N VAL A 74 12.84 4.20 -12.23
CA VAL A 74 13.16 2.79 -11.94
C VAL A 74 14.64 2.56 -11.61
N GLN A 75 15.56 3.39 -12.15
CA GLN A 75 16.98 3.29 -11.80
C GLN A 75 17.24 3.78 -10.37
N ASP A 76 16.57 4.86 -9.96
CA ASP A 76 16.64 5.35 -8.57
C ASP A 76 16.05 4.32 -7.60
N PHE A 77 14.92 3.72 -7.96
CA PHE A 77 14.30 2.64 -7.20
C PHE A 77 15.27 1.48 -7.02
N LYS A 78 15.84 0.99 -8.12
CA LYS A 78 16.78 -0.13 -8.11
C LYS A 78 18.05 0.16 -7.31
N ALA A 79 18.54 1.39 -7.35
CA ALA A 79 19.76 1.79 -6.63
C ALA A 79 19.58 1.80 -5.10
N HIS A 80 18.36 2.05 -4.62
CA HIS A 80 18.07 2.23 -3.18
C HIS A 80 17.26 1.08 -2.57
N ALA A 81 16.79 0.12 -3.36
CA ALA A 81 16.10 -1.06 -2.86
C ALA A 81 17.09 -2.08 -2.25
N VAL A 82 16.81 -2.51 -1.03
CA VAL A 82 17.61 -3.52 -0.31
C VAL A 82 16.99 -4.90 -0.48
N ILE A 83 17.78 -5.87 -0.97
CA ILE A 83 17.32 -7.27 -1.12
C ILE A 83 17.69 -8.06 0.13
N VAL A 84 16.68 -8.61 0.82
CA VAL A 84 16.83 -9.33 2.08
C VAL A 84 16.50 -10.81 1.90
N GLY A 85 17.45 -11.68 2.28
CA GLY A 85 17.30 -13.13 2.20
C GLY A 85 17.35 -13.68 0.77
N GLY A 86 16.72 -14.84 0.57
CA GLY A 86 16.54 -15.48 -0.73
C GLY A 86 17.61 -16.51 -1.10
N SER A 87 17.20 -17.51 -1.88
CA SER A 87 18.08 -18.50 -2.48
C SER A 87 18.94 -17.89 -3.60
N LEU A 88 19.93 -18.65 -4.09
CA LEU A 88 20.72 -18.23 -5.26
C LEU A 88 19.83 -17.94 -6.48
N HIS A 89 18.85 -18.82 -6.75
CA HIS A 89 17.88 -18.63 -7.83
C HIS A 89 17.06 -17.34 -7.64
N PHE A 90 16.62 -17.05 -6.42
CA PHE A 90 15.89 -15.81 -6.12
C PHE A 90 16.75 -14.58 -6.44
N ARG A 91 17.97 -14.53 -5.90
CA ARG A 91 18.86 -13.36 -6.03
C ARG A 91 19.37 -13.16 -7.45
N GLU A 92 19.61 -14.23 -8.21
CA GLU A 92 20.22 -14.15 -9.54
C GLU A 92 19.23 -14.18 -10.70
N LYS A 93 18.08 -14.86 -10.57
CA LYS A 93 17.06 -14.94 -11.63
C LYS A 93 15.82 -14.14 -11.30
N VAL A 94 15.16 -14.41 -10.17
CA VAL A 94 13.90 -13.76 -9.80
C VAL A 94 14.08 -12.24 -9.69
N MET A 95 15.18 -11.76 -9.11
CA MET A 95 15.48 -10.31 -9.06
C MET A 95 15.74 -9.69 -10.44
N LYS A 96 16.36 -10.43 -11.37
CA LYS A 96 16.53 -9.92 -12.75
C LYS A 96 15.17 -9.79 -13.45
N TRP A 97 14.31 -10.78 -13.27
CA TRP A 97 12.94 -10.74 -13.79
C TRP A 97 12.13 -9.62 -13.15
N PHE A 98 12.19 -9.47 -11.82
CA PHE A 98 11.51 -8.39 -11.11
C PHE A 98 11.86 -7.02 -11.69
N TRP A 99 13.16 -6.71 -11.82
CA TRP A 99 13.57 -5.40 -12.37
C TRP A 99 13.23 -5.25 -13.85
N ALA A 100 13.21 -6.33 -14.63
CA ALA A 100 12.75 -6.29 -16.02
C ALA A 100 11.24 -6.00 -16.10
N VAL A 101 10.43 -6.62 -15.24
CA VAL A 101 9.00 -6.36 -15.12
C VAL A 101 8.74 -4.93 -14.69
N VAL A 102 9.37 -4.46 -13.61
CA VAL A 102 9.22 -3.08 -13.13
C VAL A 102 9.66 -2.06 -14.19
N SER A 103 10.68 -2.36 -14.98
CA SER A 103 11.10 -1.49 -16.08
C SER A 103 10.11 -1.49 -17.26
N SER A 104 9.24 -2.48 -17.36
CA SER A 104 8.20 -2.57 -18.40
C SER A 104 6.86 -1.93 -18.00
N PHE A 105 6.70 -1.59 -16.72
CA PHE A 105 5.51 -0.96 -16.19
C PHE A 105 5.35 0.47 -16.70
N THR A 106 4.10 0.86 -16.94
CA THR A 106 3.69 2.25 -17.12
C THR A 106 3.89 3.04 -15.83
N GLN A 107 3.87 4.38 -15.91
CA GLN A 107 3.97 5.22 -14.71
C GLN A 107 2.80 5.00 -13.73
N GLU A 108 1.61 4.69 -14.25
CA GLU A 108 0.48 4.33 -13.39
C GLU A 108 0.72 3.02 -12.64
N GLU A 109 1.19 1.98 -13.33
CA GLU A 109 1.52 0.69 -12.70
C GLU A 109 2.67 0.83 -11.69
N LEU A 110 3.66 1.70 -11.96
CA LEU A 110 4.71 2.04 -11.00
C LEU A 110 4.16 2.77 -9.77
N ALA A 111 3.22 3.69 -9.97
CA ALA A 111 2.57 4.42 -8.87
C ALA A 111 1.74 3.47 -8.00
N ARG A 112 0.99 2.54 -8.62
CA ARG A 112 0.25 1.49 -7.91
C ARG A 112 1.18 0.53 -7.16
N LEU A 113 2.34 0.17 -7.73
CA LEU A 113 3.36 -0.61 -7.02
C LEU A 113 3.89 0.14 -5.80
N LEU A 114 4.10 1.46 -5.91
CA LEU A 114 4.55 2.29 -4.80
C LEU A 114 3.47 2.40 -3.71
N GLN A 115 2.21 2.60 -4.09
CA GLN A 115 1.07 2.57 -3.16
C GLN A 115 0.99 1.23 -2.43
N PHE A 116 1.05 0.12 -3.16
CA PHE A 116 1.00 -1.23 -2.61
C PHE A 116 2.09 -1.47 -1.56
N THR A 117 3.28 -0.88 -1.74
CA THR A 117 4.46 -1.17 -0.92
C THR A 117 4.77 -0.11 0.14
N THR A 118 4.28 1.12 -0.01
CA THR A 118 4.60 2.27 0.86
C THR A 118 3.36 3.00 1.39
N GLY A 119 2.19 2.74 0.83
CA GLY A 119 0.92 3.40 1.17
C GLY A 119 0.68 4.73 0.48
N SER A 120 1.55 5.16 -0.45
CA SER A 120 1.34 6.37 -1.26
C SER A 120 1.91 6.20 -2.67
N SER A 121 1.32 6.89 -3.63
CA SER A 121 1.81 6.99 -5.02
C SER A 121 2.95 7.99 -5.19
N GLN A 122 3.27 8.77 -4.15
CA GLN A 122 4.27 9.82 -4.19
C GLN A 122 5.49 9.46 -3.35
N LEU A 123 6.68 9.71 -3.90
CA LEU A 123 7.93 9.63 -3.14
C LEU A 123 8.14 10.91 -2.33
N PRO A 124 8.89 10.83 -1.21
CA PRO A 124 9.40 12.02 -0.57
C PRO A 124 10.26 12.85 -1.55
N PRO A 125 10.44 14.17 -1.32
CA PRO A 125 11.17 15.04 -2.25
C PRO A 125 12.58 14.57 -2.63
N GLY A 126 13.24 13.75 -1.80
CA GLY A 126 14.56 13.19 -2.07
C GLY A 126 14.56 11.81 -2.75
N GLY A 127 13.41 11.32 -3.23
CA GLY A 127 13.29 10.03 -3.93
C GLY A 127 13.44 8.82 -3.01
N PHE A 128 13.77 7.67 -3.59
CA PHE A 128 13.84 6.39 -2.86
C PHE A 128 14.90 6.37 -1.75
N ASN A 129 15.99 7.14 -1.91
CA ASN A 129 17.04 7.27 -0.89
C ASN A 129 16.52 7.84 0.44
N THR A 130 15.43 8.61 0.39
CA THR A 130 14.87 9.29 1.56
C THR A 130 13.69 8.55 2.20
N LEU A 131 13.35 7.36 1.70
CA LEU A 131 12.38 6.49 2.38
C LEU A 131 12.93 6.07 3.73
N CYS A 132 12.11 6.23 4.77
CA CYS A 132 12.43 5.82 6.13
C CYS A 132 11.32 4.92 6.66
N PRO A 133 11.58 3.61 6.81
CA PRO A 133 12.81 2.88 6.48
C PRO A 133 13.06 2.76 4.95
N SER A 134 14.29 2.44 4.54
CA SER A 134 14.61 2.23 3.12
C SER A 134 13.78 1.08 2.53
N PHE A 135 13.47 1.17 1.23
CA PHE A 135 12.68 0.15 0.54
C PHE A 135 13.37 -1.22 0.59
N GLN A 136 12.62 -2.28 0.90
CA GLN A 136 13.17 -3.64 0.95
C GLN A 136 12.34 -4.62 0.11
N ILE A 137 13.05 -5.50 -0.60
CA ILE A 137 12.47 -6.67 -1.25
C ILE A 137 12.90 -7.89 -0.44
N ILE A 138 11.95 -8.49 0.26
CA ILE A 138 12.16 -9.64 1.14
C ILE A 138 11.79 -10.91 0.38
N ALA A 139 12.67 -11.89 0.36
CA ALA A 139 12.34 -13.21 -0.16
C ALA A 139 11.31 -13.89 0.76
N ALA A 140 10.08 -14.03 0.28
CA ALA A 140 9.03 -14.74 1.01
C ALA A 140 9.30 -16.25 1.00
N PRO A 141 9.01 -16.99 2.09
CA PRO A 141 9.19 -18.44 2.17
C PRO A 141 8.06 -19.20 1.45
N THR A 142 7.65 -18.72 0.28
CA THR A 142 6.57 -19.27 -0.55
C THR A 142 7.01 -19.32 -2.02
N HIS A 143 6.29 -20.13 -2.81
CA HIS A 143 6.54 -20.35 -4.23
C HIS A 143 5.24 -20.16 -5.01
N SER A 144 5.29 -19.47 -6.14
CA SER A 144 4.13 -19.19 -7.02
C SER A 144 2.90 -18.55 -6.35
N SER A 145 3.08 -17.90 -5.19
CA SER A 145 2.02 -17.15 -4.52
C SER A 145 1.99 -15.68 -4.96
N LEU A 146 0.93 -14.96 -4.59
CA LEU A 146 0.90 -13.50 -4.74
C LEU A 146 1.98 -12.84 -3.86
N PRO A 147 2.64 -11.77 -4.35
CA PRO A 147 3.41 -10.88 -3.50
C PRO A 147 2.55 -10.25 -2.42
N THR A 148 3.13 -9.99 -1.26
CA THR A 148 2.50 -9.24 -0.17
C THR A 148 3.36 -8.04 0.22
N ALA A 149 2.81 -7.10 0.97
CA ALA A 149 3.53 -5.90 1.38
C ALA A 149 3.30 -5.54 2.84
N HIS A 150 4.27 -4.81 3.40
CA HIS A 150 4.16 -4.16 4.69
C HIS A 150 4.52 -2.68 4.53
N THR A 151 3.50 -1.85 4.34
CA THR A 151 3.64 -0.41 4.06
C THR A 151 4.39 0.33 5.16
N CYS A 152 4.15 0.00 6.43
CA CYS A 152 4.87 0.57 7.58
C CYS A 152 6.40 0.41 7.49
N PHE A 153 6.88 -0.55 6.70
CA PHE A 153 8.30 -0.85 6.55
C PHE A 153 8.83 -0.67 5.13
N ASN A 154 8.02 -0.16 4.19
CA ASN A 154 8.37 -0.08 2.77
C ASN A 154 8.86 -1.43 2.22
N GLN A 155 8.16 -2.52 2.58
CA GLN A 155 8.57 -3.89 2.29
C GLN A 155 7.67 -4.55 1.26
N LEU A 156 8.28 -5.13 0.23
CA LEU A 156 7.68 -6.08 -0.69
C LEU A 156 8.17 -7.49 -0.35
N CYS A 157 7.26 -8.35 0.09
CA CYS A 157 7.52 -9.77 0.29
C CYS A 157 7.28 -10.50 -1.04
N LEU A 158 8.37 -10.85 -1.71
CA LEU A 158 8.34 -11.47 -3.04
C LEU A 158 8.62 -12.98 -2.94
N PRO A 159 7.67 -13.83 -3.36
CA PRO A 159 7.86 -15.27 -3.51
C PRO A 159 8.92 -15.64 -4.55
N THR A 160 9.32 -16.91 -4.55
CA THR A 160 10.09 -17.46 -5.67
C THR A 160 9.16 -17.84 -6.83
N TYR A 161 9.62 -17.61 -8.06
CA TYR A 161 8.91 -17.93 -9.29
C TYR A 161 9.80 -18.74 -10.24
N ASP A 162 9.18 -19.44 -11.17
CA ASP A 162 9.87 -20.30 -12.14
C ASP A 162 10.08 -19.62 -13.50
N SER A 163 9.34 -18.54 -13.78
CA SER A 163 9.45 -17.78 -15.03
C SER A 163 9.25 -16.28 -14.87
N TYR A 164 9.66 -15.52 -15.88
CA TYR A 164 9.41 -14.10 -15.99
C TYR A 164 7.90 -13.81 -16.10
N GLU A 165 7.21 -14.59 -16.92
CA GLU A 165 5.78 -14.44 -17.23
C GLU A 165 4.92 -14.65 -15.98
N GLU A 166 5.30 -15.61 -15.14
CA GLU A 166 4.65 -15.87 -13.87
C GLU A 166 4.80 -14.70 -12.90
N LEU A 167 6.04 -14.21 -12.71
CA LEU A 167 6.31 -13.04 -11.87
C LEU A 167 5.53 -11.83 -12.37
N HIS A 168 5.58 -11.56 -13.68
CA HIS A 168 4.89 -10.43 -14.29
C HIS A 168 3.38 -10.49 -14.01
N LYS A 169 2.76 -11.66 -14.24
CA LYS A 169 1.33 -11.86 -14.01
C LYS A 169 0.96 -11.63 -12.55
N LEU A 170 1.68 -12.26 -11.61
CA LEU A 170 1.32 -12.23 -10.19
C LEU A 170 1.64 -10.89 -9.54
N LEU A 171 2.72 -10.22 -9.95
CA LEU A 171 3.01 -8.87 -9.49
C LEU A 171 1.96 -7.88 -9.98
N LYS A 172 1.58 -7.97 -11.27
CA LYS A 172 0.54 -7.11 -11.84
C LYS A 172 -0.81 -7.33 -11.14
N LEU A 173 -1.15 -8.59 -10.86
CA LEU A 173 -2.37 -8.93 -10.11
C LEU A 173 -2.35 -8.34 -8.70
N ALA A 174 -1.24 -8.44 -7.98
CA ALA A 174 -1.13 -7.91 -6.62
C ALA A 174 -1.27 -6.40 -6.55
N ILE A 175 -0.75 -5.64 -7.54
CA ILE A 175 -0.88 -4.18 -7.54
C ILE A 175 -2.22 -3.67 -8.11
N SER A 176 -2.99 -4.52 -8.80
CA SER A 176 -4.32 -4.17 -9.31
C SER A 176 -5.45 -4.57 -8.37
N GLU A 177 -5.33 -5.71 -7.69
CA GLU A 177 -6.38 -6.27 -6.82
C GLU A 177 -6.01 -6.23 -5.33
N GLY A 178 -4.76 -5.90 -4.98
CA GLY A 178 -4.30 -5.82 -3.60
C GLY A 178 -4.69 -4.52 -2.88
N SER A 179 -5.24 -3.53 -3.58
CA SER A 179 -5.73 -2.26 -3.01
C SER A 179 -7.05 -2.42 -2.27
N GLU A 180 -7.92 -3.35 -2.67
CA GLU A 180 -9.27 -3.50 -2.08
C GLU A 180 -9.27 -4.11 -0.66
N GLY A 181 -8.11 -4.57 -0.16
CA GLY A 181 -8.01 -5.29 1.10
C GLY A 181 -8.69 -6.67 1.02
N PHE A 182 -8.18 -7.66 1.77
CA PHE A 182 -8.87 -8.95 1.87
C PHE A 182 -10.07 -8.83 2.82
N GLY A 183 -11.21 -8.39 2.32
CA GLY A 183 -12.42 -8.27 3.12
C GLY A 183 -13.60 -7.57 2.45
N MET A 184 -14.06 -8.07 1.31
CA MET A 184 -15.51 -8.07 1.02
C MET A 184 -16.17 -9.27 1.69
#